data_AF-A0A838QNP9-F1
#
_entry.id   AF-A0A838QNP9-F1
#
_cell.length_a   1.000
_cell.length_b   1.000
_cell.length_c   1.000
_cell.angle_alpha   90.00
_cell.angle_beta   90.00
_cell.angle_gamma   90.00
#
_symmetry.space_group_name_H-M   'P 1'
#
loop_
_entity.id
_entity.type
_entity.pdbx_description
1 polymer ?
#
loop_
_entity_poly.entity_id
_entity_poly.type
_entity_poly.pdbx_seq_one_letter_code
_entity_poly.pdbx_strand_id
1 'polypeptide(L)'
;MMRSFAMAMLAVALASCRDYDLSSRLTDQSGLIPPDQFARYGREQAQAMAIAREYGHAGDGESLEDLAAQAGTATSYARTLPDVRDAGADPPGFRQTMRFGSGWLTMVTPVDDGKRGAQTPGLPAEATPATGR
;
A
#
# COMPACT_ATOMS: atom_id res chain seq x y z
N MET A 1 40.01 -13.03 -25.87
CA MET A 1 39.38 -11.70 -26.09
C MET A 1 37.85 -11.76 -26.08
N MET A 2 37.19 -12.61 -26.88
CA MET A 2 35.70 -12.66 -26.94
C MET A 2 35.00 -12.93 -25.60
N ARG A 3 35.56 -13.80 -24.75
CA ARG A 3 35.01 -14.18 -23.44
C ARG A 3 35.05 -13.02 -22.42
N SER A 4 36.10 -12.22 -22.47
CA SER A 4 36.26 -11.04 -21.60
C SER A 4 35.26 -9.94 -21.97
N PHE A 5 34.98 -9.79 -23.27
CA PHE A 5 33.96 -8.87 -23.77
C PHE A 5 32.55 -9.32 -23.38
N ALA A 6 32.26 -10.61 -23.46
CA ALA A 6 30.99 -11.18 -23.03
C ALA A 6 30.75 -11.01 -21.52
N MET A 7 31.78 -11.22 -20.68
CA MET A 7 31.67 -10.95 -19.23
C MET A 7 31.46 -9.47 -18.93
N ALA A 8 32.15 -8.57 -19.65
CA ALA A 8 31.96 -7.13 -19.48
C ALA A 8 30.55 -6.69 -19.88
N MET A 9 30.00 -7.23 -20.98
CA MET A 9 28.61 -6.96 -21.39
C MET A 9 27.59 -7.50 -20.39
N LEU A 10 27.81 -8.69 -19.84
CA LEU A 10 26.94 -9.28 -18.81
C LEU A 10 26.96 -8.45 -17.53
N ALA A 11 28.13 -7.98 -17.09
CA ALA A 11 28.26 -7.11 -15.93
C ALA A 11 27.54 -5.76 -16.14
N VAL A 12 27.64 -5.16 -17.34
CA VAL A 12 26.92 -3.92 -17.68
C VAL A 12 25.40 -4.16 -17.75
N ALA A 13 24.96 -5.31 -18.28
CA ALA A 13 23.55 -5.66 -18.33
C ALA A 13 22.95 -5.83 -16.92
N LEU A 14 23.67 -6.52 -16.02
CA LEU A 14 23.27 -6.69 -14.61
C LEU A 14 23.30 -5.37 -13.82
N ALA A 15 24.25 -4.47 -14.12
CA ALA A 15 24.29 -3.14 -13.51
C ALA A 15 23.23 -2.16 -14.06
N SER A 16 22.62 -2.48 -15.21
CA SER A 16 21.48 -1.72 -15.77
C SER A 16 20.13 -2.13 -15.16
N CYS A 17 20.09 -3.19 -14.35
CA CYS A 17 18.96 -3.47 -13.46
C CYS A 17 18.92 -2.36 -12.42
N ARG A 18 18.19 -1.29 -12.77
CA ARG A 18 17.98 -0.13 -11.91
C ARG A 18 17.37 -0.63 -10.61
N ASP A 19 18.04 -0.35 -9.51
CA ASP A 19 17.51 -0.66 -8.19
C ASP A 19 16.26 0.19 -7.98
N TYR A 20 15.09 -0.47 -8.00
CA TYR A 20 13.79 0.14 -7.76
C TYR A 20 13.45 0.00 -6.27
N ASP A 21 14.40 0.28 -5.39
CA ASP A 21 14.10 0.44 -3.97
C ASP A 21 13.45 1.81 -3.73
N LEU A 22 12.13 1.84 -3.86
CA LEU A 22 11.30 3.01 -3.58
C LEU A 22 10.85 3.08 -2.11
N SER A 23 11.26 2.11 -1.26
CA SER A 23 10.90 2.09 0.17
C SER A 23 11.44 3.32 0.90
N SER A 24 12.66 3.75 0.57
CA SER A 24 13.28 5.00 1.05
C SER A 24 12.50 6.28 0.69
N ARG A 25 11.52 6.18 -0.22
CA ARG A 25 10.63 7.27 -0.64
C ARG A 25 9.22 7.12 -0.09
N LEU A 26 8.95 6.08 0.69
CA LEU A 26 7.74 5.98 1.51
C LEU A 26 7.91 6.91 2.70
N THR A 27 7.62 8.17 2.37
CA THR A 27 7.43 9.35 3.19
C THR A 27 7.21 9.08 4.68
N ASP A 28 8.16 9.56 5.49
CA ASP A 28 7.87 10.04 6.84
C ASP A 28 6.60 10.91 6.77
N GLN A 29 5.56 10.53 7.51
CA GLN A 29 4.27 11.24 7.53
C GLN A 29 4.38 12.66 8.11
N SER A 30 5.57 13.08 8.56
CA SER A 30 5.88 14.44 8.96
C SER A 30 5.47 15.48 7.89
N GLY A 31 4.70 16.47 8.33
CA GLY A 31 4.21 17.57 7.48
C GLY A 31 2.97 17.22 6.63
N LEU A 32 2.51 15.97 6.62
CA LEU A 32 1.22 15.59 6.03
C LEU A 32 0.08 15.80 7.04
N ILE A 33 -1.16 15.84 6.53
CA ILE A 33 -2.36 15.83 7.38
C ILE A 33 -2.38 14.50 8.15
N PRO A 34 -2.55 14.51 9.49
CA PRO A 34 -2.63 13.28 10.26
C PRO A 34 -3.68 12.31 9.70
N PRO A 35 -3.40 10.99 9.62
CA PRO A 35 -4.31 10.01 9.02
C PRO A 35 -5.73 10.05 9.60
N ASP A 36 -5.86 10.19 10.92
CA ASP A 36 -7.17 10.31 11.59
C ASP A 36 -7.91 11.62 11.25
N GLN A 37 -7.17 12.70 11.00
CA GLN A 37 -7.77 13.96 10.59
C GLN A 37 -8.28 13.86 9.15
N PHE A 38 -7.49 13.28 8.25
CA PHE A 38 -7.91 13.06 6.86
C PHE A 38 -9.10 12.10 6.77
N ALA A 39 -9.10 11.01 7.54
CA ALA A 39 -10.19 10.04 7.59
C ALA A 39 -11.55 10.66 7.94
N ARG A 40 -11.56 11.77 8.70
CA ARG A 40 -12.80 12.47 9.08
C ARG A 40 -13.41 13.31 7.96
N TYR A 41 -12.71 13.54 6.85
CA TYR A 41 -13.22 14.35 5.74
C TYR A 41 -14.36 13.68 4.98
N GLY A 42 -14.47 12.36 5.06
CA GLY A 42 -15.57 11.64 4.44
C GLY A 42 -15.42 10.13 4.55
N ARG A 43 -16.49 9.43 4.17
CA ARG A 43 -16.58 7.97 4.28
C ARG A 43 -15.51 7.26 3.44
N GLU A 44 -15.29 7.73 2.21
CA GLU A 44 -14.28 7.14 1.32
C GLU A 44 -12.87 7.46 1.80
N GLN A 45 -12.64 8.64 2.40
CA GLN A 45 -11.36 9.02 3.00
C GLN A 45 -11.04 8.14 4.22
N ALA A 46 -12.04 7.83 5.05
CA ALA A 46 -11.89 6.85 6.13
C ALA A 46 -11.51 5.46 5.60
N GLN A 47 -12.17 5.00 4.55
CA GLN A 47 -11.83 3.70 3.93
C GLN A 47 -10.43 3.70 3.32
N ALA A 48 -10.02 4.78 2.64
CA ALA A 48 -8.67 4.92 2.09
C ALA A 48 -7.60 4.81 3.19
N MET A 49 -7.79 5.52 4.31
CA MET A 49 -6.85 5.43 5.46
C MET A 49 -6.87 4.07 6.13
N ALA A 50 -8.03 3.42 6.20
CA ALA A 50 -8.12 2.07 6.74
C ALA A 50 -7.32 1.06 5.90
N ILE A 51 -7.41 1.16 4.57
CA ILE A 51 -6.62 0.34 3.65
C ILE A 51 -5.13 0.67 3.79
N ALA A 52 -4.76 1.96 3.88
CA ALA A 52 -3.37 2.39 4.06
C ALA A 52 -2.72 1.80 5.33
N ARG A 53 -3.49 1.71 6.42
CA ARG A 53 -3.06 1.09 7.69
C ARG A 53 -2.90 -0.42 7.59
N GLU A 54 -3.85 -1.12 6.97
CA GLU A 54 -3.68 -2.56 6.72
C GLU A 54 -2.51 -2.82 5.76
N TYR A 55 -2.24 -1.89 4.86
CA TYR A 55 -1.06 -1.96 4.00
C TYR A 55 0.22 -1.80 4.82
N GLY A 56 0.31 -0.81 5.72
CA GLY A 56 1.45 -0.62 6.62
C GLY A 56 1.66 -1.77 7.61
N HIS A 57 0.59 -2.32 8.17
CA HIS A 57 0.67 -3.32 9.22
C HIS A 57 1.18 -4.70 8.76
N ALA A 58 0.98 -5.06 7.50
CA ALA A 58 1.34 -6.39 6.98
C ALA A 58 2.83 -6.53 6.60
N GLY A 59 3.64 -5.47 6.71
CA GLY A 59 5.01 -5.44 6.19
C GLY A 59 6.07 -5.54 7.27
N ASP A 60 6.58 -6.75 7.52
CA ASP A 60 7.77 -6.99 8.37
C ASP A 60 8.99 -7.49 7.56
N GLY A 61 8.87 -7.60 6.22
CA GLY A 61 9.90 -8.17 5.35
C GLY A 61 10.19 -7.33 4.11
N GLU A 62 11.44 -7.34 3.66
CA GLU A 62 11.93 -6.54 2.51
C GLU A 62 11.98 -7.35 1.21
N SER A 63 11.66 -8.65 1.23
CA SER A 63 11.69 -9.47 0.02
C SER A 63 10.51 -9.14 -0.90
N LEU A 64 10.67 -9.36 -2.21
CA LEU A 64 9.58 -9.18 -3.17
C LEU A 64 8.33 -10.01 -2.83
N GLU A 65 8.51 -11.17 -2.19
CA GLU A 65 7.42 -12.02 -1.73
C GLU A 65 6.67 -11.37 -0.56
N ASP A 66 7.40 -10.80 0.40
CA ASP A 66 6.82 -10.08 1.54
C ASP A 66 6.05 -8.85 1.08
N LEU A 67 6.64 -8.07 0.16
CA LEU A 67 6.00 -6.89 -0.43
C LEU A 67 4.72 -7.26 -1.19
N ALA A 68 4.75 -8.37 -1.92
CA ALA A 68 3.57 -8.88 -2.62
C ALA A 68 2.49 -9.37 -1.66
N ALA A 69 2.86 -10.02 -0.55
CA ALA A 69 1.93 -10.47 0.48
C ALA A 69 1.29 -9.28 1.24
N GLN A 70 2.09 -8.27 1.55
CA GLN A 70 1.66 -7.01 2.16
C GLN A 70 0.63 -6.30 1.27
N ALA A 71 0.95 -6.13 -0.01
CA ALA A 71 0.05 -5.59 -1.03
C ALA A 71 -1.24 -6.43 -1.21
N GLY A 72 -1.11 -7.75 -1.19
CA GLY A 72 -2.23 -8.69 -1.29
C GLY A 72 -3.18 -8.59 -0.10
N THR A 73 -2.65 -8.39 1.11
CA THR A 73 -3.43 -8.17 2.33
C THR A 73 -4.23 -6.88 2.25
N ALA A 74 -3.59 -5.77 1.86
CA ALA A 74 -4.27 -4.49 1.66
C ALA A 74 -5.38 -4.56 0.59
N THR A 75 -5.10 -5.22 -0.54
CA THR A 75 -6.09 -5.42 -1.60
C THR A 75 -7.27 -6.29 -1.12
N SER A 76 -7.01 -7.32 -0.33
CA SER A 76 -8.05 -8.20 0.21
C SER A 76 -8.94 -7.46 1.21
N TYR A 77 -8.35 -6.67 2.09
CA TYR A 77 -9.09 -5.79 3.00
C TYR A 77 -9.90 -4.74 2.25
N ALA A 78 -9.33 -4.09 1.23
CA ALA A 78 -10.05 -3.10 0.43
C ALA A 78 -11.35 -3.67 -0.17
N ARG A 79 -11.35 -4.94 -0.59
CA ARG A 79 -12.53 -5.62 -1.15
C ARG A 79 -13.63 -5.91 -0.12
N THR A 80 -13.35 -5.82 1.18
CA THR A 80 -14.38 -5.97 2.22
C THR A 80 -15.10 -4.66 2.51
N LEU A 81 -14.61 -3.53 1.99
CA LEU A 81 -15.16 -2.21 2.27
C LEU A 81 -16.27 -1.84 1.29
N PRO A 82 -17.38 -1.25 1.76
CA PRO A 82 -18.62 -1.15 0.99
C PRO A 82 -18.54 -0.19 -0.20
N ASP A 83 -17.70 0.84 -0.14
CA ASP A 83 -17.63 1.85 -1.19
C ASP A 83 -16.51 1.57 -2.20
N VAL A 84 -15.67 0.56 -1.97
CA VAL A 84 -14.60 0.17 -2.89
C VAL A 84 -15.20 -0.62 -4.06
N ARG A 85 -14.93 -0.17 -5.28
CA ARG A 85 -15.37 -0.82 -6.53
C ARG A 85 -14.26 -1.59 -7.21
N ASP A 86 -13.05 -1.07 -7.13
CA ASP A 86 -11.86 -1.68 -7.69
C ASP A 86 -10.66 -1.41 -6.78
N ALA A 87 -9.77 -2.38 -6.68
CA ALA A 87 -8.56 -2.31 -5.87
C ALA A 87 -7.47 -3.16 -6.52
N GLY A 88 -6.30 -2.55 -6.73
CA GLY A 88 -5.13 -3.23 -7.28
C GLY A 88 -3.84 -2.66 -6.67
N ALA A 89 -2.88 -3.55 -6.44
CA ALA A 89 -1.57 -3.19 -5.92
C ALA A 89 -0.49 -3.25 -6.99
N ASP A 90 0.50 -2.39 -6.84
CA ASP A 90 1.79 -2.40 -7.53
C ASP A 90 2.88 -2.64 -6.45
N PRO A 91 3.22 -3.90 -6.15
CA PRO A 91 4.14 -4.23 -5.06
C PRO A 91 5.54 -3.61 -5.22
N PRO A 92 6.20 -3.65 -6.41
CA PRO A 92 7.47 -2.95 -6.62
C PRO A 92 7.37 -1.43 -6.42
N GLY A 93 6.19 -0.85 -6.68
CA GLY A 93 5.92 0.56 -6.48
C GLY A 93 5.55 0.97 -5.06
N PHE A 94 5.28 0.01 -4.15
CA PHE A 94 4.66 0.22 -2.84
C PHE A 94 3.34 1.02 -2.91
N ARG A 95 2.53 0.73 -3.92
CA ARG A 95 1.32 1.51 -4.21
C ARG A 95 0.09 0.62 -4.20
N GLN A 96 -0.94 1.07 -3.51
CA GLN A 96 -2.28 0.50 -3.61
C GLN A 96 -3.19 1.53 -4.30
N THR A 97 -3.72 1.19 -5.47
CA THR A 97 -4.71 2.02 -6.16
C THR A 97 -6.11 1.50 -5.86
N MET A 98 -7.06 2.41 -5.67
CA MET A 98 -8.45 2.09 -5.39
C MET A 98 -9.40 3.05 -6.10
N ARG A 99 -10.52 2.51 -6.59
CA ARG A 99 -11.63 3.28 -7.15
C ARG A 99 -12.85 3.10 -6.26
N PHE A 100 -13.43 4.21 -5.84
CA PHE A 100 -14.65 4.20 -5.04
C PHE A 100 -15.92 4.34 -5.90
N GLY A 101 -17.07 4.09 -5.27
CA GLY A 101 -18.40 4.22 -5.88
C GLY A 101 -18.71 5.64 -6.37
N SER A 102 -18.15 6.67 -5.74
CA SER A 102 -18.24 8.07 -6.21
C SER A 102 -17.53 8.33 -7.54
N GLY A 103 -16.68 7.41 -8.00
CA GLY A 103 -15.75 7.62 -9.10
C GLY A 103 -14.39 8.16 -8.64
N TRP A 104 -14.20 8.44 -7.35
CA TRP A 104 -12.88 8.84 -6.82
C TRP A 104 -11.86 7.72 -7.00
N LEU A 105 -10.83 8.00 -7.81
CA LEU A 105 -9.67 7.14 -8.00
C LEU A 105 -8.51 7.74 -7.19
N THR A 106 -7.96 6.96 -6.27
CA THR A 106 -6.85 7.39 -5.44
C THR A 106 -5.80 6.30 -5.28
N MET A 107 -4.62 6.73 -4.89
CA MET A 107 -3.52 5.87 -4.47
C MET A 107 -3.32 6.08 -2.97
N VAL A 108 -3.11 4.99 -2.25
CA VAL A 108 -2.64 5.03 -0.87
C VAL A 108 -1.27 4.39 -0.76
N THR A 109 -0.43 5.02 0.05
CA THR A 109 0.84 4.46 0.52
C THR A 109 0.62 3.77 1.86
N PRO A 110 1.50 2.84 2.27
CA PRO A 110 1.49 2.28 3.62
C PRO A 110 1.51 3.40 4.68
N VAL A 111 0.72 3.23 5.73
CA VAL A 111 0.73 4.07 6.94
C VAL A 111 1.03 3.18 8.13
N ASP A 112 2.17 3.42 8.76
CA ASP A 112 2.58 2.75 10.00
C ASP A 112 2.47 3.71 11.19
N ASP A 113 1.25 3.89 11.69
CA ASP A 113 0.95 4.69 12.89
C ASP A 113 0.58 3.80 14.09
N GLY A 114 0.91 2.50 14.02
CA GLY A 114 0.56 1.49 15.02
C GLY A 114 -0.92 1.12 15.08
N LYS A 115 -1.77 1.61 14.16
CA LYS A 115 -3.21 1.30 14.12
C LYS A 115 -3.56 0.36 12.99
N ARG A 116 -4.61 -0.43 13.23
CA ARG A 116 -5.28 -1.28 12.24
C ARG A 116 -6.33 -0.50 11.46
N GLY A 117 -6.69 -0.99 10.28
CA GLY A 117 -7.71 -0.41 9.43
C GLY A 117 -9.03 -0.22 10.18
N ALA A 118 -9.47 -1.23 10.94
CA ALA A 118 -10.70 -1.19 11.74
C ALA A 118 -10.71 -0.11 12.84
N GLN A 119 -9.54 0.42 13.22
CA GLN A 119 -9.43 1.51 14.21
C GLN A 119 -9.54 2.90 13.57
N THR A 120 -9.82 2.97 12.26
CA THR A 120 -9.92 4.24 11.53
C THR A 120 -11.22 4.97 11.82
N PRO A 121 -11.17 6.26 12.25
CA PRO A 121 -12.38 7.01 12.52
C PRO A 121 -13.18 7.24 11.24
N GLY A 122 -14.51 7.23 11.35
CA GLY A 122 -15.41 7.51 10.23
C GLY A 122 -15.67 6.32 9.30
N LEU A 123 -15.19 5.12 9.63
CA LEU A 123 -15.56 3.91 8.90
C LEU A 123 -17.07 3.63 9.01
N PRO A 124 -17.72 3.19 7.91
CA PRO A 124 -19.11 2.77 7.97
C PRO A 124 -19.25 1.55 8.88
N ALA A 125 -20.40 1.41 9.54
CA ALA A 125 -20.65 0.32 10.48
C ALA A 125 -20.50 -1.07 9.82
N GLU A 126 -20.78 -1.19 8.52
CA GLU A 126 -20.60 -2.44 7.78
C GLU A 126 -19.12 -2.80 7.52
N ALA A 127 -18.20 -1.84 7.63
CA ALA A 127 -16.76 -2.05 7.44
C ALA A 127 -16.02 -2.49 8.70
N THR A 128 -16.69 -2.55 9.86
CA THR A 128 -16.09 -3.07 11.09
C THR A 128 -16.21 -4.59 11.06
N PRO A 129 -15.11 -5.37 11.07
CA PRO A 129 -15.22 -6.82 11.18
C PRO A 129 -15.95 -7.11 12.50
N ALA A 130 -16.94 -8.01 12.47
CA ALA A 130 -17.65 -8.42 13.66
C ALA A 130 -16.60 -8.89 14.70
N THR A 131 -16.45 -8.12 15.78
CA THR A 131 -15.66 -8.55 16.93
C THR A 131 -16.31 -9.83 17.44
N GLY A 132 -15.63 -10.96 17.22
CA GLY A 132 -16.02 -12.25 17.80
C GLY A 132 -16.22 -12.07 19.30
N ARG A 133 -17.41 -12.42 19.78
CA ARG A 133 -17.61 -12.83 21.16
C ARG A 133 -17.14 -14.26 21.33
#